data_AF-A0A932CT02-F1
#
_entry.id   AF-A0A932CT02-F1
#
_cell.length_a   1.000
_cell.length_b   1.000
_cell.length_c   1.000
_cell.angle_alpha   90.00
_cell.angle_beta   90.00
_cell.angle_gamma   90.00
#
_symmetry.space_group_name_H-M   'P 1'
#
loop_
_entity.id
_entity.type
_entity.pdbx_description
1 polymer ?
#
loop_
_entity_poly.entity_id
_entity_poly.type
_entity_poly.pdbx_seq_one_letter_code
_entity_poly.pdbx_strand_id
1 'polypeptide(L)'
;MSDDPRSEETSEECAAGEEAVELPIDGILDLHGFQAREVGDLVPTWLDECRARGILEVRIIHGKGVGALRRTVHAILSRRPDVVAFSLAPAERGGWGATVATLRP
;
A
#
# COMPACT_ATOMS: atom_id res chain seq x y z
N MET A 1 -7.38 -49.00 -19.00
CA MET A 1 -8.45 -48.55 -19.91
C MET A 1 -9.71 -48.66 -19.09
N SER A 2 -10.38 -47.64 -18.60
CA SER A 2 -10.48 -46.22 -18.92
C SER A 2 -11.66 -45.78 -18.02
N ASP A 3 -11.75 -44.68 -17.32
CA ASP A 3 -11.01 -43.45 -17.15
C ASP A 3 -11.46 -42.93 -15.76
N ASP A 4 -10.54 -42.42 -14.96
CA ASP A 4 -10.79 -41.48 -13.85
C ASP A 4 -11.03 -40.08 -14.49
N PRO A 5 -11.57 -39.03 -13.84
CA PRO A 5 -12.67 -38.85 -12.89
C PRO A 5 -13.77 -37.93 -13.48
N ARG A 6 -14.93 -37.80 -12.82
CA ARG A 6 -15.98 -36.84 -13.22
C ARG A 6 -15.96 -35.61 -12.33
N SER A 7 -15.93 -34.46 -13.02
CA SER A 7 -16.47 -33.14 -12.65
C SER A 7 -15.82 -32.39 -11.49
N GLU A 8 -14.80 -31.61 -11.85
CA GLU A 8 -14.74 -30.15 -11.66
C GLU A 8 -15.72 -29.60 -10.61
N GLU A 9 -15.30 -29.57 -9.36
CA GLU A 9 -15.92 -28.72 -8.34
C GLU A 9 -15.52 -27.28 -8.65
N THR A 10 -16.56 -26.50 -8.91
CA THR A 10 -16.55 -25.12 -9.39
C THR A 10 -15.80 -24.21 -8.44
N SER A 11 -14.88 -23.44 -9.03
CA SER A 11 -14.30 -22.20 -8.54
C SER A 11 -15.24 -21.41 -7.63
N GLU A 12 -14.99 -21.47 -6.32
CA GLU A 12 -15.50 -20.45 -5.39
C GLU A 12 -14.63 -19.21 -5.55
N GLU A 13 -15.01 -18.45 -6.58
CA GLU A 13 -14.61 -17.09 -6.86
C GLU A 13 -14.87 -16.22 -5.61
N CYS A 14 -13.85 -16.08 -4.77
CA CYS A 14 -13.85 -15.12 -3.67
C CYS A 14 -13.66 -13.72 -4.25
N ALA A 15 -14.71 -13.20 -4.89
CA ALA A 15 -14.88 -11.79 -5.21
C ALA A 15 -14.99 -11.01 -3.89
N ALA A 16 -13.85 -10.67 -3.29
CA ALA A 16 -13.79 -9.63 -2.27
C ALA A 16 -14.07 -8.29 -2.99
N GLY A 17 -15.23 -7.72 -2.67
CA GLY A 17 -15.90 -6.62 -3.39
C GLY A 17 -15.00 -5.51 -3.94
N GLU A 18 -15.26 -5.18 -5.20
CA GLU A 18 -14.82 -3.96 -5.90
C GLU A 18 -15.59 -2.73 -5.40
N GLU A 19 -15.64 -2.48 -4.08
CA GLU A 19 -16.01 -1.14 -3.62
C GLU A 19 -14.77 -0.26 -3.68
N ALA A 20 -14.76 0.69 -4.63
CA ALA A 20 -13.73 1.70 -4.73
C ALA A 20 -13.74 2.54 -3.44
N VAL A 21 -12.74 2.34 -2.59
CA VAL A 21 -12.54 3.16 -1.39
C VAL A 21 -12.04 4.52 -1.82
N GLU A 22 -12.85 5.56 -1.63
CA GLU A 22 -12.38 6.94 -1.76
C GLU A 22 -11.40 7.25 -0.61
N LEU A 23 -10.13 7.44 -0.96
CA LEU A 23 -9.09 7.77 0.00
C LEU A 23 -8.77 9.27 -0.04
N PRO A 24 -8.65 9.93 1.11
CA PRO A 24 -8.22 11.32 1.15
C PRO A 24 -6.80 11.45 0.59
N ILE A 25 -6.58 12.51 -0.17
CA ILE A 25 -5.27 12.91 -0.68
C ILE A 25 -4.83 14.17 0.07
N ASP A 26 -4.57 14.00 1.36
CA ASP A 26 -4.16 15.04 2.30
C ASP A 26 -2.71 14.86 2.78
N GLY A 27 -1.98 13.92 2.16
CA GLY A 27 -0.62 13.54 2.53
C GLY A 27 -0.55 12.49 3.65
N ILE A 28 -1.67 11.95 4.11
CA ILE A 28 -1.71 10.86 5.10
C ILE A 28 -2.47 9.65 4.53
N LEU A 29 -1.81 8.50 4.47
CA LEU A 29 -2.41 7.25 4.03
C LEU A 29 -2.41 6.23 5.17
N ASP A 30 -3.56 5.71 5.56
CA ASP A 30 -3.69 4.63 6.56
C ASP A 30 -3.91 3.27 5.87
N LEU A 31 -3.05 2.30 6.20
CA LEU A 31 -3.02 0.98 5.62
C LEU A 31 -3.39 -0.15 6.60
N HIS A 32 -3.88 0.12 7.83
CA HIS A 32 -4.14 -0.92 8.83
C HIS A 32 -5.12 -2.01 8.37
N GLY A 33 -6.05 -1.67 7.48
CA GLY A 33 -7.05 -2.59 6.92
C GLY A 33 -6.63 -3.28 5.61
N PHE A 34 -5.47 -2.94 5.06
CA PHE A 34 -5.06 -3.41 3.74
C PHE A 34 -4.14 -4.62 3.83
N GLN A 35 -4.27 -5.52 2.87
CA GLN A 35 -3.35 -6.61 2.62
C GLN A 35 -2.14 -6.13 1.82
N ALA A 36 -1.01 -6.80 2.00
CA ALA A 36 0.23 -6.45 1.30
C ALA A 36 0.11 -6.44 -0.23
N ARG A 37 -0.80 -7.27 -0.80
CA ARG A 37 -1.07 -7.32 -2.23
C ARG A 37 -1.79 -6.07 -2.75
N GLU A 38 -2.68 -5.48 -1.95
CA GLU A 38 -3.44 -4.27 -2.31
C GLU A 38 -2.56 -3.03 -2.23
N VAL A 39 -1.66 -3.00 -1.24
CA VAL A 39 -0.68 -1.92 -1.03
C VAL A 39 0.27 -1.75 -2.22
N GLY A 40 0.52 -2.83 -2.97
CA GLY A 40 1.39 -2.84 -4.15
C GLY A 40 0.99 -1.80 -5.20
N ASP A 41 -0.31 -1.72 -5.49
CA ASP A 41 -0.87 -0.82 -6.51
C ASP A 41 -1.42 0.47 -5.90
N LEU A 42 -1.93 0.39 -4.65
CA LEU A 42 -2.50 1.54 -3.95
C LEU A 42 -1.46 2.64 -3.67
N VAL A 43 -0.31 2.29 -3.08
CA VAL A 43 0.67 3.30 -2.65
C VAL A 43 1.23 4.09 -3.83
N PRO A 44 1.65 3.47 -4.96
CA PRO A 44 2.08 4.22 -6.13
C PRO A 44 1.02 5.20 -6.63
N THR A 45 -0.22 4.73 -6.79
CA THR A 45 -1.34 5.53 -7.29
C THR A 45 -1.63 6.73 -6.38
N TRP A 46 -1.66 6.50 -5.06
CA TRP A 46 -1.89 7.55 -4.08
C TRP A 46 -0.74 8.57 -4.03
N LEU A 47 0.51 8.13 -4.22
CA LEU A 47 1.67 9.04 -4.31
C LEU A 47 1.62 9.90 -5.57
N ASP A 48 1.21 9.34 -6.71
CA ASP A 48 1.06 10.09 -7.96
C ASP A 48 0.01 11.21 -7.80
N GLU A 49 -1.11 10.90 -7.15
CA GLU A 49 -2.16 11.88 -6.85
C GLU A 49 -1.71 12.95 -5.85
N CYS A 50 -0.94 12.58 -4.82
CA CYS A 50 -0.31 13.54 -3.91
C CYS A 50 0.60 14.51 -4.67
N ARG A 51 1.46 13.99 -5.57
CA ARG A 51 2.37 14.81 -6.38
C ARG A 51 1.62 15.75 -7.30
N ALA A 52 0.59 15.26 -7.98
CA ALA A 52 -0.26 16.07 -8.86
C ALA A 52 -0.90 17.26 -8.12
N ARG A 53 -1.19 17.10 -6.81
CA ARG A 53 -1.73 18.15 -5.94
C ARG A 53 -0.66 19.01 -5.25
N GLY A 54 0.62 18.76 -5.50
CA GLY A 54 1.73 19.46 -4.83
C GLY A 54 1.96 19.06 -3.38
N ILE A 55 1.40 17.93 -2.94
CA ILE A 55 1.62 17.35 -1.60
C ILE A 55 2.88 16.50 -1.67
N LEU A 56 4.01 17.12 -1.36
CA LEU A 56 5.33 16.50 -1.52
C LEU A 56 5.88 15.87 -0.25
N GLU A 57 5.29 16.16 0.90
CA GLU A 57 5.60 15.48 2.16
C GLU A 57 4.43 14.60 2.56
N VAL A 58 4.68 13.30 2.65
CA VAL A 58 3.63 12.31 2.91
C VAL A 58 3.98 11.42 4.09
N ARG A 59 2.94 10.86 4.71
CA ARG A 59 3.02 9.91 5.81
C ARG A 59 2.14 8.70 5.54
N ILE A 60 2.76 7.53 5.47
CA ILE A 60 2.10 6.25 5.22
C ILE A 60 2.10 5.45 6.52
N ILE A 61 0.93 5.27 7.12
CA ILE A 61 0.71 4.53 8.36
C ILE A 61 0.43 3.08 8.00
N HIS A 62 1.38 2.20 8.28
CA HIS A 62 1.30 0.77 7.92
C HIS A 62 1.17 -0.15 9.14
N GLY A 63 0.94 0.46 10.31
CA GLY A 63 0.90 -0.23 11.58
C GLY A 63 2.25 -0.79 12.02
N LYS A 64 2.25 -1.29 13.25
CA LYS A 64 3.42 -1.89 13.90
C LYS A 64 3.56 -3.36 13.48
N GLY A 65 2.67 -4.24 13.93
CA GLY A 65 2.57 -5.63 13.47
C GLY A 65 3.91 -6.37 13.33
N VAL A 66 3.97 -7.35 12.42
CA VAL A 66 5.20 -8.07 12.02
C VAL A 66 5.98 -7.34 10.91
N GLY A 67 5.55 -6.13 10.55
CA GLY A 67 6.20 -5.27 9.55
C GLY A 67 6.03 -5.68 8.10
N ALA A 68 5.03 -6.49 7.75
CA ALA A 68 4.77 -6.88 6.35
C ALA A 68 4.47 -5.66 5.47
N LEU A 69 3.50 -4.85 5.86
CA LEU A 69 3.14 -3.63 5.13
C LEU A 69 4.28 -2.62 5.07
N ARG A 70 5.04 -2.44 6.18
CA ARG A 70 6.27 -1.62 6.18
C ARG A 70 7.24 -2.06 5.10
N ARG A 71 7.54 -3.36 4.99
CA ARG A 71 8.48 -3.88 3.98
C ARG A 71 7.98 -3.61 2.57
N THR A 72 6.68 -3.80 2.31
CA THR A 72 6.07 -3.48 1.02
C THR A 72 6.19 -2.00 0.70
N VAL A 73 5.81 -1.11 1.62
CA VAL A 73 5.92 0.35 1.46
C VAL A 73 7.36 0.76 1.17
N HIS A 74 8.34 0.28 1.95
CA HIS A 74 9.75 0.62 1.74
C HIS A 74 10.28 0.10 0.40
N ALA A 75 9.87 -1.11 -0.02
CA ALA A 75 10.25 -1.65 -1.32
C ALA A 75 9.70 -0.80 -2.47
N ILE A 76 8.45 -0.33 -2.37
CA ILE A 76 7.84 0.59 -3.35
C ILE A 76 8.63 1.90 -3.39
N LEU A 77 8.80 2.56 -2.24
CA LEU A 77 9.48 3.86 -2.15
C LEU A 77 10.92 3.79 -2.66
N SER A 78 11.65 2.71 -2.38
CA SER A 78 13.04 2.54 -2.85
C SER A 78 13.21 2.41 -4.37
N ARG A 79 12.15 2.01 -5.09
CA ARG A 79 12.17 1.81 -6.54
C ARG A 79 11.65 3.01 -7.32
N ARG A 80 11.06 3.99 -6.62
CA ARG A 80 10.42 5.15 -7.21
C ARG A 80 11.42 6.30 -7.40
N PRO A 81 11.71 6.72 -8.65
CA PRO A 81 12.71 7.76 -8.91
C PRO A 81 12.27 9.14 -8.43
N ASP A 82 10.97 9.36 -8.25
CA ASP A 82 10.38 10.60 -7.75
C ASP A 82 10.42 10.73 -6.22
N VAL A 83 10.82 9.69 -5.50
CA VAL A 83 11.08 9.75 -4.04
C VAL A 83 12.48 10.31 -3.80
N VAL A 84 12.56 11.40 -3.03
CA VAL A 84 13.82 12.04 -2.63
C VAL A 84 14.43 11.33 -1.43
N ALA A 85 13.61 11.07 -0.42
CA ALA A 85 14.03 10.42 0.81
C ALA A 85 12.81 9.78 1.49
N PHE A 86 13.04 8.73 2.27
CA PHE A 86 12.03 8.17 3.16
C PHE A 86 12.69 7.58 4.41
N SER A 87 11.96 7.58 5.52
CA SER A 87 12.40 7.00 6.78
C SER A 87 11.20 6.63 7.65
N LEU A 88 11.44 5.88 8.74
CA LEU A 88 10.42 5.71 9.76
C LEU A 88 10.05 7.07 10.36
N ALA A 89 8.77 7.24 10.67
CA ALA A 89 8.31 8.46 11.30
C ALA A 89 8.97 8.66 12.68
N PRO A 90 9.14 9.91 13.14
CA PRO A 90 9.52 10.18 14.52
C PRO A 90 8.45 9.65 15.50
N ALA A 91 8.81 9.45 16.76
CA ALA A 91 7.95 8.80 17.75
C ALA A 91 6.59 9.51 17.89
N GLU A 92 6.58 10.83 17.81
CA GLU A 92 5.43 11.73 17.90
C GLU A 92 4.49 11.62 16.69
N ARG A 93 4.96 11.05 15.57
CA ARG A 93 4.20 10.87 14.32
C ARG A 93 3.97 9.40 13.95
N GLY A 94 3.99 8.51 14.95
CA GLY A 94 3.69 7.09 14.77
C GLY A 94 4.91 6.17 14.83
N GLY A 95 6.12 6.72 14.96
CA GLY A 95 7.34 5.94 15.12
C GLY A 95 7.53 4.91 14.02
N TRP A 96 7.96 3.72 14.40
CA TRP A 96 8.16 2.59 13.49
C TRP A 96 6.86 2.03 12.87
N GLY A 97 5.68 2.53 13.28
CA GLY A 97 4.39 2.17 12.68
C GLY A 97 4.01 3.00 11.46
N ALA A 98 4.81 4.00 11.10
CA ALA A 98 4.60 4.83 9.93
C ALA A 98 5.92 5.14 9.21
N THR A 99 5.81 5.46 7.94
CA THR A 99 6.92 5.92 7.10
C THR A 99 6.60 7.32 6.59
N VAL A 100 7.56 8.24 6.71
CA VAL A 100 7.48 9.56 6.07
C VAL A 100 8.33 9.55 4.81
N ALA A 101 7.84 10.19 3.75
CA ALA A 101 8.57 10.32 2.49
C ALA A 101 8.44 11.73 1.91
N THR A 102 9.49 12.15 1.22
CA THR A 102 9.56 13.41 0.47
C THR A 102 9.62 13.10 -1.02
N LEU A 103 8.77 13.75 -1.80
CA LEU A 103 8.62 13.56 -3.24
C LEU A 103 9.19 14.76 -4.00
N ARG A 104 9.60 14.54 -5.25
CA ARG A 104 9.91 15.62 -6.19
C ARG A 104 8.62 16.18 -6.78
N PRO A 105 8.55 17.50 -7.06
CA PRO A 105 7.48 18.08 -7.88
C PRO A 105 7.29 17.34 -9.21
#